data_AF-A0A353C958-F1
#
_entry.id   AF-A0A353C958-F1
#
_cell.length_a   1.000
_cell.length_b   1.000
_cell.length_c   1.000
_cell.angle_alpha   90.00
_cell.angle_beta   90.00
_cell.angle_gamma   90.00
#
_symmetry.space_group_name_H-M   'P 1'
#
loop_
_entity.id
_entity.type
_entity.pdbx_description
1 polymer ?
#
loop_
_entity_poly.entity_id
_entity_poly.type
_entity_poly.pdbx_seq_one_letter_code
_entity_poly.pdbx_strand_id
1 'polypeptide(L)'
;AAEILRMYARYAERQGWKMEIMDAADTGVGGIKEAFAMIEGENVYSKLRFESGVHRVQRVPQTETSGRIHTSAITVAVLPEAEEVD
;
A
#
# COMPACT_ATOMS: atom_id res chain seq x y z
N ALA A 1 2.40 -6.25 -2.57
CA ALA A 1 1.60 -5.02 -2.57
C ALA A 1 0.23 -5.22 -1.93
N ALA A 2 -0.56 -6.23 -2.33
CA ALA A 2 -1.92 -6.45 -1.81
C ALA A 2 -2.05 -6.48 -0.28
N GLU A 3 -1.12 -7.13 0.43
CA GLU A 3 -1.12 -7.16 1.91
C GLU A 3 -0.92 -5.76 2.52
N ILE A 4 -0.04 -4.95 1.94
CA ILE A 4 0.22 -3.57 2.37
C ILE A 4 -1.00 -2.68 2.07
N LEU A 5 -1.61 -2.82 0.89
CA LEU A 5 -2.84 -2.09 0.56
C LEU A 5 -3.97 -2.41 1.54
N ARG A 6 -4.15 -3.69 1.88
CA ARG A 6 -5.12 -4.15 2.89
C ARG A 6 -4.80 -3.64 4.29
N MET A 7 -3.52 -3.53 4.64
CA MET A 7 -3.07 -2.94 5.90
C MET A 7 -3.49 -1.47 5.98
N TYR A 8 -3.25 -0.68 4.93
CA TYR A 8 -3.66 0.72 4.90
C TYR A 8 -5.19 0.89 4.93
N ALA A 9 -5.95 0.04 4.26
CA ALA A 9 -7.41 0.05 4.35
C ALA A 9 -7.91 -0.12 5.79
N ARG A 10 -7.38 -1.12 6.51
CA ARG A 10 -7.72 -1.33 7.92
C ARG A 10 -7.22 -0.21 8.82
N TYR A 11 -6.08 0.40 8.51
CA TYR A 11 -5.57 1.54 9.25
C TYR A 11 -6.47 2.76 9.06
N ALA A 12 -6.88 3.06 7.82
CA ALA A 12 -7.81 4.12 7.49
C ALA A 12 -9.14 3.96 8.23
N GLU A 13 -9.75 2.76 8.20
CA GLU A 13 -10.97 2.44 8.96
C GLU A 13 -10.82 2.74 10.46
N ARG A 14 -9.69 2.38 11.07
CA ARG A 14 -9.42 2.64 12.50
C ARG A 14 -9.23 4.11 12.82
N GLN A 15 -8.75 4.90 11.87
CA GLN A 15 -8.60 6.36 12.01
C GLN A 15 -9.88 7.11 11.66
N GLY A 16 -10.93 6.42 11.18
CA GLY A 16 -12.16 7.05 10.69
C GLY A 16 -11.98 7.74 9.33
N TRP A 17 -10.97 7.35 8.56
CA TRP A 17 -10.71 7.88 7.22
C TRP A 17 -11.43 7.05 6.16
N LYS A 18 -11.81 7.72 5.07
CA LYS A 18 -12.35 7.07 3.87
C LYS A 18 -11.18 6.74 2.93
N MET A 19 -11.08 5.49 2.51
CA MET A 19 -10.10 5.06 1.51
C MET A 19 -10.83 4.61 0.24
N GLU A 20 -10.36 5.09 -0.91
CA GLU A 20 -10.92 4.78 -2.23
C GLU A 20 -9.80 4.32 -3.17
N ILE A 21 -9.94 3.15 -3.77
CA ILE A 21 -8.96 2.63 -4.73
C ILE A 21 -9.27 3.25 -6.09
N MET A 22 -8.34 4.06 -6.61
CA MET A 22 -8.50 4.73 -7.89
C MET A 22 -8.12 3.81 -9.05
N ASP A 23 -7.03 3.06 -8.89
CA ASP A 23 -6.54 2.12 -9.89
C ASP A 23 -5.75 0.99 -9.24
N ALA A 24 -5.76 -0.19 -9.84
CA ALA A 24 -4.99 -1.34 -9.39
C ALA A 24 -4.67 -2.26 -10.58
N ALA A 25 -3.38 -2.54 -10.79
CA ALA A 25 -2.94 -3.50 -11.77
C ALA A 25 -2.58 -4.84 -11.11
N ASP A 26 -3.29 -5.89 -11.52
CA ASP A 26 -3.05 -7.26 -11.07
C ASP A 26 -1.93 -7.93 -11.88
N THR A 27 -1.23 -8.87 -11.24
CA THR A 27 -0.21 -9.71 -11.89
C THR A 27 -0.78 -10.98 -12.54
N GLY A 28 -2.09 -11.16 -12.54
CA GLY A 28 -2.79 -12.35 -13.08
C GLY A 28 -2.69 -13.63 -12.23
N VAL A 29 -1.78 -13.67 -11.24
CA VAL A 29 -1.57 -14.81 -10.32
C VAL A 29 -1.99 -14.49 -8.87
N GLY A 30 -2.95 -13.59 -8.69
CA GLY A 30 -3.46 -13.19 -7.37
C GLY A 30 -2.57 -12.20 -6.60
N GLY A 31 -1.63 -11.55 -7.28
CA GLY A 31 -0.83 -10.45 -6.73
C GLY A 31 -1.20 -9.11 -7.35
N ILE A 32 -0.89 -8.04 -6.63
CA ILE A 32 -0.98 -6.66 -7.14
C ILE A 32 0.44 -6.23 -7.55
N LYS A 33 0.58 -5.72 -8.78
CA LYS A 33 1.80 -5.11 -9.29
C LYS A 33 1.92 -3.67 -8.79
N GLU A 34 0.86 -2.89 -8.99
CA GLU A 34 0.75 -1.49 -8.57
C GLU A 34 -0.70 -1.17 -8.21
N ALA A 35 -0.90 -0.21 -7.30
CA ALA A 35 -2.22 0.27 -6.93
C ALA A 35 -2.12 1.73 -6.45
N PHE A 36 -3.14 2.51 -6.80
CA PHE A 36 -3.32 3.90 -6.41
C PHE A 36 -4.58 3.99 -5.55
N ALA A 37 -4.46 4.63 -4.40
CA ALA A 37 -5.58 4.84 -3.49
C ALA A 37 -5.56 6.26 -2.94
N MET A 38 -6.74 6.86 -2.90
CA MET A 38 -7.02 8.13 -2.25
C MET A 38 -7.46 7.86 -0.82
N ILE A 39 -6.95 8.65 0.14
CA ILE A 39 -7.35 8.56 1.55
C ILE A 39 -7.78 9.95 2.00
N GLU A 40 -9.05 10.08 2.36
CA GLU A 40 -9.69 11.32 2.79
C GLU A 40 -9.98 11.26 4.29
N GLY A 41 -9.66 12.34 5.00
CA GLY A 41 -9.95 12.46 6.42
C GLY A 41 -9.08 13.50 7.12
N GLU A 42 -9.17 13.53 8.43
CA GLU A 42 -8.44 14.51 9.23
C GLU A 42 -6.96 14.11 9.38
N ASN A 43 -6.03 15.03 9.08
CA ASN A 43 -4.59 14.87 9.31
C ASN A 43 -3.99 13.60 8.67
N VAL A 44 -4.48 13.20 7.48
CA VAL A 44 -4.03 11.98 6.77
C VAL A 44 -2.55 12.07 6.42
N TYR A 45 -2.16 13.12 5.67
CA TYR A 45 -0.80 13.25 5.17
C TYR A 45 0.24 13.37 6.30
N SER A 46 -0.07 14.08 7.38
CA SER A 46 0.86 14.24 8.51
C SER A 46 1.20 12.91 9.19
N LYS A 47 0.25 11.96 9.23
CA LYS A 47 0.47 10.62 9.76
C LYS A 47 1.14 9.67 8.75
N LEU A 48 0.77 9.74 7.46
CA LEU A 48 1.26 8.80 6.45
C LEU A 48 2.56 9.23 5.76
N ARG A 49 3.00 10.49 5.86
CA ARG A 49 4.22 10.97 5.17
C ARG A 49 5.49 10.15 5.46
N PHE A 50 5.55 9.49 6.62
CA PHE A 50 6.69 8.69 7.06
C PHE A 50 6.68 7.27 6.47
N GLU A 51 5.57 6.86 5.86
CA GLU A 51 5.41 5.55 5.22
C GLU A 51 6.02 5.51 3.81
N SER A 52 6.32 6.68 3.23
CA SER A 52 7.01 6.81 1.95
C SER A 52 8.39 6.16 2.01
N GLY A 53 8.65 5.18 1.15
CA GLY A 53 9.91 4.47 1.10
C GLY A 53 9.79 3.03 0.64
N VAL A 54 10.86 2.26 0.85
CA VAL A 54 10.93 0.84 0.49
C VAL A 54 10.67 -0.03 1.72
N HIS A 55 9.65 -0.87 1.63
CA HIS A 55 9.23 -1.82 2.65
C HIS A 55 9.77 -3.21 2.31
N ARG A 56 10.58 -3.78 3.21
CA ARG A 56 11.19 -5.09 3.02
C ARG A 56 10.33 -6.19 3.65
N VAL A 57 10.11 -7.27 2.89
CA VAL A 57 9.42 -8.47 3.36
C VAL A 57 10.35 -9.67 3.25
N GLN A 58 10.44 -10.46 4.33
CA GLN A 58 11.16 -11.73 4.32
C GLN A 58 10.19 -12.83 4.72
N ARG A 59 9.97 -13.79 3.82
CA ARG A 59 9.03 -14.90 4.03
C ARG A 59 9.38 -16.08 3.15
N VAL A 60 8.82 -17.24 3.48
CA VAL A 60 8.72 -18.37 2.54
C VAL A 60 7.48 -18.11 1.67
N PRO A 61 7.63 -17.84 0.36
CA PRO A 61 6.48 -17.57 -0.50
C PRO A 61 5.70 -18.87 -0.73
N GLN A 62 4.39 -18.76 -0.95
CA GLN A 62 3.52 -19.92 -1.19
C GLN A 62 3.91 -20.73 -2.44
N THR A 63 4.63 -20.11 -3.38
CA THR A 63 5.14 -20.74 -4.59
C THR A 63 6.47 -21.50 -4.39
N GLU A 64 7.08 -21.45 -3.20
CA GLU A 64 8.37 -22.11 -2.91
C GLU A 64 8.14 -23.45 -2.19
N THR A 65 8.73 -24.51 -2.73
CA THR A 65 8.53 -25.90 -2.26
C THR A 65 9.57 -26.33 -1.23
N SER A 66 10.76 -25.72 -1.22
CA SER A 66 11.89 -26.12 -0.38
C SER A 66 11.95 -25.41 0.99
N GLY A 67 11.01 -24.51 1.29
CA GLY A 67 11.00 -23.75 2.54
C GLY A 67 12.06 -22.63 2.62
N ARG A 68 12.65 -22.22 1.49
CA ARG A 68 13.66 -21.15 1.46
C ARG A 68 13.02 -19.78 1.71
N ILE A 69 13.70 -18.95 2.50
CA ILE A 69 13.27 -17.58 2.75
C ILE A 69 13.66 -16.71 1.56
N HIS A 70 12.68 -16.04 0.99
CA HIS A 70 12.89 -15.03 -0.04
C HIS A 70 12.79 -13.64 0.57
N THR A 71 13.63 -12.73 0.09
CA THR A 71 13.53 -11.30 0.41
C THR A 71 12.86 -10.59 -0.76
N SER A 72 11.81 -9.84 -0.48
CA SER A 72 11.08 -9.02 -1.44
C SER A 72 11.01 -7.57 -0.95
N ALA A 73 10.72 -6.65 -1.86
CA ALA A 73 10.61 -5.22 -1.57
C ALA A 73 9.34 -4.65 -2.21
N ILE A 74 8.74 -3.65 -1.56
CA ILE A 74 7.58 -2.91 -2.04
C ILE A 74 7.89 -1.43 -1.85
N THR A 75 7.71 -0.61 -2.87
CA THR A 75 7.83 0.85 -2.74
C THR A 75 6.47 1.45 -2.46
N VAL A 76 6.40 2.36 -1.48
CA VAL A 76 5.23 3.15 -1.15
C VAL A 76 5.58 4.62 -1.36
N ALA A 77 4.69 5.35 -2.04
CA ALA A 77 4.79 6.80 -2.21
C ALA A 77 3.52 7.44 -1.67
N VAL A 78 3.67 8.39 -0.75
CA VAL A 78 2.56 9.16 -0.17
C VAL A 78 2.70 10.61 -0.65
N LEU A 79 1.67 11.08 -1.35
CA LEU A 79 1.59 12.44 -1.88
C LEU A 79 0.39 13.14 -1.24
N PRO A 80 0.48 14.45 -0.94
CA PRO A 80 -0.69 15.22 -0.57
C PRO A 80 -1.62 15.36 -1.79
N GLU A 81 -2.92 15.51 -1.53
CA GLU A 81 -3.85 15.97 -2.55
C GLU A 81 -3.39 17.36 -3.04
N ALA A 82 -3.26 17.52 -4.35
CA ALA A 82 -2.96 18.81 -4.94
C ALA A 82 -4.26 19.62 -5.05
N GLU A 83 -4.34 20.74 -4.36
CA GLU A 83 -5.38 21.73 -4.66
C GLU A 83 -5.03 22.39 -6.01
N GLU A 84 -5.94 22.34 -6.98
CA GLU A 84 -5.81 23.16 -8.18
C GLU A 84 -5.84 24.64 -7.75
N VAL A 85 -4.71 25.32 -7.94
CA VAL A 85 -4.61 26.75 -7.69
C VAL A 85 -5.13 27.46 -8.95
N ASP A 86 -6.37 27.95 -8.91
CA ASP A 86 -6.89 28.95 -9.85
C ASP A 86 -6.39 30.37 -9.49
#